data_AF-A0A9P8SPA1-F1
#
_entry.id   AF-A0A9P8SPA1-F1
#
_cell.length_a   1.000
_cell.length_b   1.000
_cell.length_c   1.000
_cell.angle_alpha   90.00
_cell.angle_beta   90.00
_cell.angle_gamma   90.00
#
_symmetry.space_group_name_H-M   'P 1'
#
loop_
_entity.id
_entity.type
_entity.pdbx_description
1 polymer ?
#
loop_
_entity_poly.entity_id
_entity_poly.type
_entity_poly.pdbx_seq_one_letter_code
_entity_poly.pdbx_strand_id
1 'polypeptide(L)'
;MKIEALAVVLAFVAGTIASPDNMNANTITTESVSVEQLGAMSEPDGEDPSYRPDHGPNPPNLPKVDLPLFPYWPGWTRNTNGGIVVDANNFTLVYCGFYRPPVTGSYTLCSSADNENDIFFGHDNAFSCVTGKPDPNAKPLVQSLGGDFVNPTQCTNVNLVGGRYYPIRSVMGNWGGPSALTLTIQEPGGRRANHFPGRCW
;
A
#
# COMPACT_ATOMS: atom_id res chain seq x y z
N MET A 1 -10.90 -26.95 10.89
CA MET A 1 -10.05 -26.59 9.74
C MET A 1 -9.68 -25.11 9.92
N LYS A 2 -8.47 -24.83 10.41
CA LYS A 2 -7.96 -23.45 10.48
C LYS A 2 -7.51 -23.09 9.07
N ILE A 3 -8.19 -22.15 8.44
CA ILE A 3 -7.69 -21.51 7.22
C ILE A 3 -6.71 -20.47 7.74
N GLU A 4 -5.41 -20.78 7.69
CA GLU A 4 -4.37 -19.77 7.84
C GLU A 4 -4.37 -19.00 6.53
N ALA A 5 -4.97 -17.82 6.53
CA ALA A 5 -4.92 -16.95 5.38
C ALA A 5 -3.56 -16.22 5.39
N LEU A 6 -2.94 -16.27 4.21
CA LEU A 6 -1.59 -15.80 3.93
C LEU A 6 -1.73 -14.43 3.30
N ALA A 7 -1.41 -13.40 4.05
CA ALA A 7 -1.19 -12.06 3.54
C ALA A 7 0.07 -12.09 2.68
N VAL A 8 -0.08 -11.85 1.38
CA VAL A 8 1.05 -11.76 0.47
C VAL A 8 1.29 -10.29 0.22
N VAL A 9 2.46 -9.79 0.65
CA VAL A 9 2.95 -8.49 0.18
C VAL A 9 3.93 -8.76 -0.94
N LEU A 10 3.67 -8.20 -2.12
CA LEU A 10 4.64 -8.20 -3.20
C LEU A 10 5.19 -6.79 -3.33
N ALA A 11 6.50 -6.64 -3.11
CA ALA A 11 7.23 -5.43 -3.45
C ALA A 11 7.80 -5.57 -4.87
N PHE A 12 7.52 -4.60 -5.72
CA PHE A 12 8.13 -4.49 -7.03
C PHE A 12 9.04 -3.26 -7.05
N VAL A 13 10.31 -3.46 -7.41
CA VAL A 13 11.20 -2.37 -7.79
C VAL A 13 10.97 -2.12 -9.28
N ALA A 14 10.26 -1.04 -9.61
CA ALA A 14 10.12 -0.59 -10.99
C ALA A 14 11.33 0.27 -11.35
N GLY A 15 12.42 -0.35 -11.82
CA GLY A 15 13.48 0.41 -12.49
C GLY A 15 12.95 0.95 -13.82
N THR A 16 12.61 2.24 -13.91
CA THR A 16 12.50 2.92 -15.20
C THR A 16 13.91 3.13 -15.74
N ILE A 17 14.44 2.10 -16.38
CA ILE A 17 15.71 2.13 -17.10
C ILE A 17 15.50 2.90 -18.41
N ALA A 18 15.99 4.14 -18.46
CA ALA A 18 16.21 4.85 -19.71
C ALA A 18 17.68 5.30 -19.80
N SER A 19 18.60 4.33 -19.82
CA SER A 19 19.95 4.50 -20.36
C SER A 19 20.50 3.15 -20.84
N PRO A 20 21.15 3.05 -22.03
CA PRO A 20 21.41 1.76 -22.69
C PRO A 20 22.52 0.91 -22.05
N ASP A 21 23.30 1.44 -21.10
CA ASP A 21 24.64 0.90 -20.84
C ASP A 21 24.84 0.16 -19.51
N ASN A 22 23.79 -0.07 -18.70
CA ASN A 22 23.88 -0.97 -17.54
C ASN A 22 22.50 -1.43 -17.05
N MET A 23 21.85 -2.27 -17.85
CA MET A 23 20.74 -3.09 -17.37
C MET A 23 21.34 -4.25 -16.59
N ASN A 24 21.14 -4.32 -15.26
CA ASN A 24 21.14 -5.57 -14.48
C ASN A 24 20.82 -5.28 -13.00
N ALA A 25 19.53 -5.21 -12.66
CA ALA A 25 18.94 -5.80 -11.44
C ALA A 25 17.50 -5.28 -11.23
N ASN A 26 16.52 -5.87 -11.91
CA ASN A 26 15.17 -5.91 -11.35
C ASN A 26 15.19 -7.01 -10.28
N THR A 27 15.51 -6.66 -9.04
CA THR A 27 15.37 -7.60 -7.93
C THR A 27 13.91 -7.59 -7.48
N ILE A 28 13.16 -8.64 -7.80
CA ILE A 28 11.85 -8.88 -7.20
C ILE A 28 12.11 -9.52 -5.84
N THR A 29 11.95 -8.75 -4.76
CA THR A 29 11.88 -9.31 -3.42
C THR A 29 10.42 -9.58 -3.08
N THR A 30 10.06 -10.87 -3.03
CA THR A 30 8.79 -11.28 -2.43
C THR A 30 9.03 -11.48 -0.94
N GLU A 31 8.57 -10.53 -0.13
CA GLU A 31 8.59 -10.66 1.32
C GLU A 31 7.17 -10.97 1.81
N SER A 32 6.96 -12.19 2.30
CA SER A 32 5.73 -12.53 3.01
C SER A 32 5.79 -11.92 4.41
N VAL A 33 5.01 -10.88 4.63
CA VAL A 33 4.90 -10.20 5.92
C VAL A 33 3.77 -10.86 6.72
N SER A 34 3.98 -11.06 8.03
CA SER A 34 3.00 -11.73 8.89
C SER A 34 1.69 -10.94 9.03
N VAL A 35 0.57 -11.64 9.22
CA VAL A 35 -0.78 -11.08 9.33
C VAL A 35 -0.91 -10.00 10.43
N GLU A 36 -0.07 -10.07 11.47
CA GLU A 36 -0.03 -9.08 12.55
C GLU A 36 0.50 -7.71 12.10
N GLN A 37 1.30 -7.66 11.04
CA GLN A 37 1.92 -6.44 10.51
C GLN A 37 1.05 -5.73 9.45
N LEU A 38 0.11 -6.44 8.81
CA LEU A 38 -1.06 -5.81 8.16
C LEU A 38 -1.98 -5.12 9.18
N GLY A 39 -1.73 -5.39 10.47
CA GLY A 39 -2.25 -4.67 11.61
C GLY A 39 -2.33 -3.20 11.28
N ALA A 40 -1.25 -2.50 10.93
CA ALA A 40 -1.27 -1.07 10.60
C ALA A 40 -1.04 -0.83 9.11
N MET A 41 -2.08 -0.47 8.34
CA MET A 41 -1.95 -0.02 6.95
C MET A 41 -1.89 1.50 6.86
N SER A 42 -1.09 2.10 7.74
CA SER A 42 -0.73 3.50 7.67
C SER A 42 0.78 3.62 7.81
N GLU A 43 1.42 4.26 6.84
CA GLU A 43 2.66 4.97 7.14
C GLU A 43 2.29 6.02 8.21
N PRO A 44 3.19 6.36 9.14
CA PRO A 44 2.82 7.23 10.25
C PRO A 44 2.27 8.57 9.72
N ASP A 45 0.95 8.70 9.75
CA ASP A 45 0.22 9.88 9.31
C ASP A 45 -0.24 10.63 10.56
N GLY A 46 0.51 11.65 10.95
CA GLY A 46 -0.03 13.02 11.03
C GLY A 46 -1.26 13.35 11.88
N GLU A 47 -1.73 12.54 12.81
CA GLU A 47 -2.82 12.98 13.72
C GLU A 47 -2.37 14.00 14.80
N ASP A 48 -1.08 14.32 14.86
CA ASP A 48 -0.57 15.45 15.65
C ASP A 48 -0.38 16.67 14.72
N PRO A 49 -1.02 17.84 15.00
CA PRO A 49 -0.79 19.07 14.23
C PRO A 49 0.64 19.61 14.31
N SER A 50 1.53 19.00 15.12
CA SER A 50 2.97 19.22 15.12
C SER A 50 3.78 18.18 14.31
N TYR A 51 3.12 17.13 13.80
CA TYR A 51 3.72 16.10 12.96
C TYR A 51 3.83 16.58 11.51
N ARG A 52 5.06 16.87 11.10
CA ARG A 52 5.39 16.99 9.68
C ARG A 52 5.33 15.59 9.08
N PRO A 53 4.71 15.40 7.89
CA PRO A 53 4.74 14.12 7.19
C PRO A 53 6.17 13.59 7.21
N ASP A 54 6.34 12.33 7.60
CA ASP A 54 7.64 11.71 7.81
C ASP A 54 8.52 11.97 6.58
N HIS A 55 9.42 12.95 6.70
CA HIS A 55 10.52 13.05 5.77
C HIS A 55 11.34 11.80 6.05
N GLY A 56 11.13 10.74 5.28
CA GLY A 56 12.17 9.75 5.09
C GLY A 56 13.47 10.55 4.87
N PRO A 57 14.52 10.31 5.66
CA PRO A 57 15.65 11.23 5.72
C PRO A 57 16.19 11.41 4.29
N ASN A 58 16.49 12.66 3.93
CA ASN A 58 17.25 12.95 2.70
C ASN A 58 18.41 11.95 2.61
N PRO A 59 18.73 11.42 1.42
CA PRO A 59 19.70 10.35 1.25
C PRO A 59 21.02 10.75 1.92
N PRO A 60 21.46 10.06 2.97
CA PRO A 60 22.59 10.51 3.76
C PRO A 60 23.88 10.24 3.00
N ASN A 61 24.52 11.31 2.49
CA ASN A 61 25.84 11.27 1.86
C ASN A 61 26.00 10.24 0.73
N LEU A 62 24.92 9.96 0.00
CA LEU A 62 24.97 9.06 -1.16
C LEU A 62 25.33 9.84 -2.43
N PRO A 63 26.03 9.20 -3.38
CA PRO A 63 26.25 9.80 -4.69
C PRO A 63 24.91 10.11 -5.35
N LYS A 64 24.83 11.24 -6.03
CA LYS A 64 23.64 11.68 -6.75
C LYS A 64 23.86 11.47 -8.23
N VAL A 65 22.91 10.82 -8.89
CA VAL A 65 22.80 10.70 -10.34
C VAL A 65 21.66 11.61 -10.79
N ASP A 66 21.96 12.61 -11.60
CA ASP A 66 20.94 13.50 -12.15
C ASP A 66 20.22 12.82 -13.33
N LEU A 67 18.94 12.48 -13.15
CA LEU A 67 18.06 12.01 -14.24
C LEU A 67 17.13 13.14 -14.71
N PRO A 68 16.50 13.01 -15.90
CA PRO A 68 15.70 14.09 -16.50
C PRO A 68 14.49 14.56 -15.69
N LEU A 69 13.91 13.71 -14.84
CA LEU A 69 12.71 14.03 -14.05
C LEU A 69 13.02 14.16 -12.56
N PHE A 70 13.73 13.19 -11.98
CA PHE A 70 14.08 13.19 -10.57
C PHE A 70 15.51 12.66 -10.37
N PRO A 71 16.29 13.23 -9.44
CA PRO A 71 17.58 12.66 -9.09
C PRO A 71 17.44 11.25 -8.49
N TYR A 72 18.43 10.41 -8.75
CA TYR A 72 18.54 9.07 -8.21
C TYR A 72 19.77 8.96 -7.29
N TRP A 73 19.59 8.34 -6.12
CA TRP A 73 20.65 8.08 -5.15
C TRP A 73 20.85 6.58 -5.00
N PRO A 74 21.88 6.01 -5.66
CA PRO A 74 22.18 4.58 -5.57
C PRO A 74 22.36 4.12 -4.13
N GLY A 75 21.66 3.04 -3.77
CA GLY A 75 21.73 2.46 -2.42
C GLY A 75 20.88 3.18 -1.37
N TRP A 76 20.07 4.17 -1.76
CA TRP A 76 19.12 4.78 -0.84
C TRP A 76 17.95 3.84 -0.58
N THR A 77 17.85 3.34 0.64
CA THR A 77 16.76 2.44 1.08
C THR A 77 16.00 3.03 2.26
N ARG A 78 14.75 2.64 2.43
CA ARG A 78 13.93 2.99 3.60
C ARG A 78 12.98 1.87 4.01
N ASN A 79 12.56 1.90 5.27
CA ASN A 79 11.51 1.00 5.77
C ASN A 79 10.13 1.59 5.45
N THR A 80 9.21 0.75 5.02
CA THR A 80 7.79 1.07 4.83
C THR A 80 6.93 0.24 5.79
N ASN A 81 5.60 0.34 5.66
CA ASN A 81 4.66 -0.46 6.43
C ASN A 81 4.99 -1.95 6.39
N GLY A 82 4.87 -2.59 7.54
CA GLY A 82 5.20 -4.00 7.71
C GLY A 82 6.69 -4.31 7.81
N GLY A 83 7.56 -3.30 7.90
CA GLY A 83 9.01 -3.50 8.02
C GLY A 83 9.70 -3.87 6.70
N ILE A 84 9.03 -3.63 5.57
CA ILE A 84 9.55 -3.91 4.24
C ILE A 84 10.60 -2.85 3.90
N VAL A 85 11.77 -3.29 3.46
CA VAL A 85 12.82 -2.38 2.97
C VAL A 85 12.66 -2.20 1.47
N VAL A 86 12.51 -0.95 1.03
CA VAL A 86 12.37 -0.58 -0.38
C VAL A 86 13.49 0.33 -0.84
N ASP A 87 13.70 0.40 -2.16
CA ASP A 87 14.45 1.51 -2.78
C ASP A 87 13.66 2.81 -2.53
N ALA A 88 14.29 3.75 -1.83
CA ALA A 88 13.67 5.01 -1.44
C ALA A 88 13.53 5.99 -2.63
N ASN A 89 14.20 5.71 -3.75
CA ASN A 89 14.04 6.51 -4.96
C ASN A 89 12.68 6.26 -5.60
N ASN A 90 12.24 5.01 -5.70
CA ASN A 90 10.93 4.64 -6.24
C ASN A 90 10.59 3.18 -5.93
N PHE A 91 9.31 2.89 -5.75
CA PHE A 91 8.87 1.53 -5.47
C PHE A 91 7.38 1.34 -5.78
N THR A 92 6.96 0.08 -5.85
CA THR A 92 5.55 -0.30 -5.83
C THR A 92 5.34 -1.39 -4.79
N LEU A 93 4.33 -1.25 -3.94
CA LEU A 93 3.94 -2.25 -2.95
C LEU A 93 2.53 -2.74 -3.24
N VAL A 94 2.33 -4.05 -3.22
CA VAL A 94 1.00 -4.67 -3.34
C VAL A 94 0.68 -5.37 -2.04
N TYR A 95 -0.26 -4.81 -1.27
CA TYR A 95 -0.83 -5.44 -0.09
C TYR A 95 -2.09 -6.20 -0.50
N CYS A 96 -2.14 -7.51 -0.29
CA CYS A 96 -3.35 -8.28 -0.58
C CYS A 96 -3.68 -9.31 0.49
N GLY A 97 -4.97 -9.61 0.60
CA GLY A 97 -5.51 -10.55 1.57
C GLY A 97 -7.04 -10.50 1.60
N PHE A 98 -7.63 -10.83 2.74
CA PHE A 98 -9.05 -10.87 2.99
C PHE A 98 -9.42 -10.03 4.20
N TYR A 99 -10.38 -9.13 4.04
CA TYR A 99 -11.03 -8.44 5.15
C TYR A 99 -12.23 -9.24 5.66
N ARG A 100 -12.34 -9.43 6.98
CA ARG A 100 -13.47 -10.09 7.64
C ARG A 100 -14.22 -9.11 8.56
N PRO A 101 -15.36 -8.54 8.13
CA PRO A 101 -16.15 -7.62 8.95
C PRO A 101 -16.75 -8.35 10.16
N PRO A 102 -16.75 -7.74 11.36
CA PRO A 102 -17.35 -8.35 12.55
C PRO A 102 -18.88 -8.30 12.52
N VAL A 103 -19.48 -7.30 11.86
CA VAL A 103 -20.94 -7.08 11.82
C VAL A 103 -21.39 -6.84 10.38
N THR A 104 -22.68 -7.07 10.13
CA THR A 104 -23.29 -6.73 8.83
C THR A 104 -23.62 -5.23 8.80
N GLY A 105 -23.28 -4.55 7.71
CA GLY A 105 -23.65 -3.15 7.50
C GLY A 105 -22.83 -2.45 6.42
N SER A 106 -23.00 -1.12 6.35
CA SER A 106 -22.24 -0.25 5.47
C SER A 106 -20.91 0.14 6.11
N TYR A 107 -19.81 -0.22 5.47
CA TYR A 107 -18.45 0.15 5.85
C TYR A 107 -17.94 1.25 4.91
N THR A 108 -17.15 2.19 5.43
CA THR A 108 -16.48 3.20 4.61
C THR A 108 -15.01 2.85 4.47
N LEU A 109 -14.54 2.56 3.26
CA LEU A 109 -13.11 2.45 2.98
C LEU A 109 -12.59 3.82 2.57
N CYS A 110 -11.46 4.23 3.13
CA CYS A 110 -10.79 5.46 2.75
C CYS A 110 -9.31 5.24 2.51
N SER A 111 -8.73 6.03 1.62
CA SER A 111 -7.33 5.99 1.25
C SER A 111 -6.76 7.39 1.02
N SER A 112 -5.53 7.61 1.46
CA SER A 112 -4.66 8.71 1.01
C SER A 112 -3.30 8.15 0.67
N ALA A 113 -2.61 8.77 -0.28
CA ALA A 113 -1.31 8.32 -0.74
C ALA A 113 -0.43 9.48 -1.17
N ASP A 114 0.87 9.26 -1.07
CA ASP A 114 1.95 9.98 -1.76
C ASP A 114 2.85 8.87 -2.33
N ASN A 115 2.77 8.53 -3.62
CA ASN A 115 2.12 9.27 -4.70
C ASN A 115 0.77 8.72 -5.15
N GLU A 116 0.60 7.41 -5.16
CA GLU A 116 -0.64 6.77 -5.62
C GLU A 116 -0.96 5.53 -4.80
N ASN A 117 -2.25 5.31 -4.53
CA ASN A 117 -2.75 4.04 -4.03
C ASN A 117 -4.09 3.67 -4.67
N ASP A 118 -4.12 2.49 -5.26
CA ASP A 118 -5.30 1.88 -5.86
C ASP A 118 -5.84 0.74 -4.99
N ILE A 119 -7.07 0.88 -4.52
CA ILE A 119 -7.76 -0.14 -3.74
C ILE A 119 -8.75 -0.88 -4.61
N PHE A 120 -8.58 -2.19 -4.67
CA PHE A 120 -9.51 -3.15 -5.23
C PHE A 120 -10.14 -3.96 -4.09
N PHE A 121 -11.43 -4.25 -4.19
CA PHE A 121 -12.17 -4.90 -3.12
C PHE A 121 -13.26 -5.84 -3.64
N GLY A 122 -13.33 -7.03 -3.05
CA GLY A 122 -14.30 -8.06 -3.36
C GLY A 122 -13.82 -9.09 -4.38
N HIS A 123 -14.59 -10.17 -4.47
CA HIS A 123 -14.36 -11.26 -5.43
C HIS A 123 -14.32 -10.72 -6.86
N ASP A 124 -13.33 -11.16 -7.63
CA ASP A 124 -13.06 -10.80 -9.03
C ASP A 124 -12.74 -9.31 -9.30
N ASN A 125 -12.83 -8.42 -8.30
CA ASN A 125 -12.29 -7.07 -8.38
C ASN A 125 -10.88 -6.98 -7.77
N ALA A 126 -10.71 -7.43 -6.52
CA ALA A 126 -9.38 -7.49 -5.91
C ALA A 126 -8.56 -8.65 -6.48
N PHE A 127 -9.10 -9.86 -6.34
CA PHE A 127 -8.61 -11.09 -6.94
C PHE A 127 -9.70 -12.16 -6.86
N SER A 128 -9.60 -13.19 -7.69
CA SER A 128 -10.52 -14.31 -7.66
C SER A 128 -10.29 -15.18 -6.42
N CYS A 129 -11.37 -15.53 -5.70
CA CYS A 129 -11.31 -16.47 -4.58
C CYS A 129 -11.02 -17.90 -5.02
N VAL A 130 -11.13 -18.20 -6.33
CA VAL A 130 -10.93 -19.53 -6.89
C VAL A 130 -9.48 -19.70 -7.36
N THR A 131 -8.96 -18.69 -8.09
CA THR A 131 -7.63 -18.78 -8.71
C THR A 131 -6.55 -18.02 -7.95
N GLY A 132 -6.93 -17.15 -7.02
CA GLY A 132 -6.02 -16.22 -6.33
C GLY A 132 -5.45 -15.12 -7.23
N LYS A 133 -5.92 -15.00 -8.48
CA LYS A 133 -5.35 -14.06 -9.46
C LYS A 133 -6.18 -12.77 -9.58
N PRO A 134 -5.53 -11.60 -9.68
CA PRO A 134 -6.22 -10.37 -10.05
C PRO A 134 -6.61 -10.38 -11.54
N ASP A 135 -7.75 -9.76 -11.88
CA ASP A 135 -8.09 -9.43 -13.28
C ASP A 135 -7.27 -8.20 -13.70
N PRO A 136 -6.46 -8.28 -14.78
CA PRO A 136 -5.68 -7.14 -15.27
C PRO A 136 -6.55 -5.96 -15.73
N ASN A 137 -7.85 -6.15 -15.98
CA ASN A 137 -8.79 -5.11 -16.39
C ASN A 137 -9.67 -4.61 -15.24
N ALA A 138 -9.48 -5.12 -14.02
CA ALA A 138 -10.20 -4.62 -12.87
C ALA A 138 -9.93 -3.12 -12.70
N LYS A 139 -10.97 -2.36 -12.36
CA LYS A 139 -10.85 -0.95 -12.01
C LYS A 139 -10.76 -0.80 -10.50
N PRO A 140 -9.92 0.11 -9.98
CA PRO A 140 -9.87 0.38 -8.56
C PRO A 140 -11.23 0.91 -8.08
N LEU A 141 -11.63 0.48 -6.90
CA LEU A 141 -12.80 0.99 -6.21
C LEU A 141 -12.53 2.36 -5.58
N VAL A 142 -11.30 2.57 -5.10
CA VAL A 142 -10.78 3.86 -4.62
C VAL A 142 -9.41 4.07 -5.25
N GLN A 143 -9.21 5.23 -5.87
CA GLN A 143 -7.91 5.68 -6.36
C GLN A 143 -7.57 6.96 -5.61
N SER A 144 -6.42 6.98 -4.93
CA SER A 144 -5.91 8.14 -4.21
C SER A 144 -4.61 8.58 -4.84
N LEU A 145 -4.54 9.86 -5.21
CA LEU A 145 -3.35 10.52 -5.73
C LEU A 145 -2.93 11.61 -4.76
N GLY A 146 -1.62 11.78 -4.58
CA GLY A 146 -1.03 12.85 -3.78
C GLY A 146 0.39 13.17 -4.20
N GLY A 147 0.97 14.12 -3.49
CA GLY A 147 2.26 14.73 -3.80
C GLY A 147 2.28 16.19 -3.39
N ASP A 148 3.48 16.80 -3.38
CA ASP A 148 3.69 18.17 -2.92
C ASP A 148 3.06 18.46 -1.55
N PHE A 149 3.08 17.46 -0.67
CA PHE A 149 2.48 17.50 0.68
C PHE A 149 0.94 17.67 0.68
N VAL A 150 0.27 17.39 -0.43
CA VAL A 150 -1.18 17.43 -0.58
C VAL A 150 -1.69 16.03 -0.90
N ASN A 151 -2.17 15.33 0.14
CA ASN A 151 -2.59 13.91 0.06
C ASN A 151 -4.08 13.77 0.39
N PRO A 152 -5.00 14.13 -0.53
CA PRO A 152 -6.42 14.12 -0.27
C PRO A 152 -6.93 12.70 0.04
N THR A 153 -7.75 12.58 1.08
CA THR A 153 -8.41 11.31 1.41
C THR A 153 -9.59 11.07 0.46
N GLN A 154 -9.55 9.94 -0.23
CA GLN A 154 -10.64 9.42 -1.07
C GLN A 154 -11.37 8.32 -0.31
N CYS A 155 -12.70 8.30 -0.39
CA CYS A 155 -13.52 7.33 0.35
C CYS A 155 -14.62 6.75 -0.51
N THR A 156 -15.02 5.52 -0.20
CA THR A 156 -16.18 4.83 -0.77
C THR A 156 -16.89 4.00 0.29
N ASN A 157 -18.14 3.63 0.02
CA ASN A 157 -18.91 2.75 0.89
C ASN A 157 -19.06 1.36 0.26
N VAL A 158 -18.96 0.32 1.08
CA VAL A 158 -19.27 -1.06 0.71
C VAL A 158 -20.22 -1.66 1.74
N ASN A 159 -21.19 -2.45 1.27
CA ASN A 159 -22.09 -3.18 2.16
C ASN A 159 -21.55 -4.58 2.36
N LEU A 160 -21.26 -4.92 3.62
CA LEU A 160 -20.68 -6.22 3.96
C LEU A 160 -21.60 -7.00 4.88
N VAL A 161 -21.60 -8.32 4.71
CA VAL A 161 -22.17 -9.29 5.65
C VAL A 161 -21.09 -9.73 6.63
N GLY A 162 -21.39 -9.63 7.93
CA GLY A 162 -20.52 -10.01 9.03
C GLY A 162 -20.03 -11.46 8.92
N GLY A 163 -18.76 -11.68 9.28
CA GLY A 163 -18.12 -12.99 9.36
C GLY A 163 -17.64 -13.59 8.04
N ARG A 164 -17.98 -12.99 6.88
CA ARG A 164 -17.49 -13.42 5.56
C ARG A 164 -16.11 -12.85 5.24
N TYR A 165 -15.37 -13.49 4.33
CA TYR A 165 -14.05 -13.00 3.88
C TYR A 165 -14.20 -12.30 2.54
N TYR A 166 -13.71 -11.06 2.45
CA TYR A 166 -13.75 -10.24 1.24
C TYR A 166 -12.32 -9.96 0.78
N PRO A 167 -11.93 -10.39 -0.44
CA PRO A 167 -10.65 -10.03 -1.02
C PRO A 167 -10.40 -8.52 -0.98
N ILE A 168 -9.20 -8.10 -0.59
CA ILE A 168 -8.72 -6.72 -0.64
C ILE A 168 -7.34 -6.70 -1.28
N ARG A 169 -7.09 -5.72 -2.15
CA ARG A 169 -5.78 -5.49 -2.76
C ARG A 169 -5.53 -4.00 -2.83
N SER A 170 -4.46 -3.52 -2.19
CA SER A 170 -3.98 -2.15 -2.23
C SER A 170 -2.68 -2.12 -3.02
N VAL A 171 -2.63 -1.32 -4.09
CA VAL A 171 -1.44 -1.16 -4.94
C VAL A 171 -0.92 0.25 -4.77
N MET A 172 0.18 0.40 -4.03
CA MET A 172 0.83 1.67 -3.75
C MET A 172 2.00 1.90 -4.71
N GLY A 173 2.06 3.07 -5.32
CA GLY A 173 3.19 3.53 -6.11
C GLY A 173 3.83 4.78 -5.53
N ASN A 174 5.16 4.82 -5.51
CA ASN A 174 5.94 6.00 -5.15
C ASN A 174 7.01 6.26 -6.21
N TRP A 175 7.12 7.51 -6.68
CA TRP A 175 8.05 7.89 -7.74
C TRP A 175 9.27 8.69 -7.25
N GLY A 176 9.39 8.97 -5.95
CA GLY A 176 10.45 9.84 -5.43
C GLY A 176 10.38 10.04 -3.92
N GLY A 177 11.48 9.80 -3.22
CA GLY A 177 11.74 10.31 -1.88
C GLY A 177 10.65 10.05 -0.83
N PRO A 178 9.98 11.09 -0.28
CA PRO A 178 8.89 10.90 0.68
C PRO A 178 7.81 9.98 0.12
N SER A 179 7.12 9.29 1.02
CA SER A 179 5.86 8.63 0.68
C SER A 179 4.91 8.75 1.86
N ALA A 180 3.65 8.50 1.57
CA ALA A 180 2.60 8.32 2.55
C ALA A 180 1.64 7.27 2.00
N LEU A 181 1.12 6.43 2.89
CA LEU A 181 0.02 5.53 2.58
C LEU A 181 -0.83 5.43 3.81
N THR A 182 -2.10 5.78 3.69
CA THR A 182 -3.11 5.42 4.69
C THR A 182 -4.25 4.70 4.03
N LEU A 183 -4.59 3.54 4.57
CA LEU A 183 -5.81 2.80 4.27
C LEU A 183 -6.59 2.61 5.58
N THR A 184 -7.81 3.15 5.61
CA THR A 184 -8.73 2.98 6.73
C THR A 184 -10.02 2.30 6.32
N ILE A 185 -10.61 1.57 7.26
CA ILE A 185 -11.95 1.00 7.13
C ILE A 185 -12.73 1.44 8.37
N GLN A 186 -13.86 2.10 8.14
CA GLN A 186 -14.80 2.52 9.17
C GLN A 186 -15.94 1.51 9.25
N GLU A 187 -16.17 0.98 10.45
CA GLU A 187 -17.28 0.07 10.72
C GLU A 187 -18.62 0.82 10.85
N PRO A 188 -19.77 0.14 10.67
CA PRO A 188 -21.08 0.73 10.90
C PRO A 188 -21.17 1.32 12.33
N GLY A 189 -21.36 2.64 12.42
CA GLY A 189 -21.42 3.36 13.71
C GLY A 189 -20.07 3.48 14.45
N GLY A 190 -18.99 3.00 13.84
CA GLY A 190 -17.64 3.05 14.38
C GLY A 190 -16.83 4.26 13.92
N ARG A 191 -15.61 4.37 14.44
CA ARG A 191 -14.59 5.33 13.98
C ARG A 191 -13.73 4.68 12.90
N ARG A 192 -13.09 5.50 12.07
CA ARG A 192 -12.07 5.03 11.12
C ARG A 192 -10.92 4.41 11.91
N ALA A 193 -10.45 3.27 11.43
CA ALA A 193 -9.25 2.63 11.92
C ALA A 193 -8.37 2.25 10.74
N ASN A 194 -7.06 2.39 10.92
CA ASN A 194 -5.97 1.86 10.09
C ASN A 194 -5.37 0.59 10.72
N HIS A 195 -5.85 0.22 11.92
CA HIS A 195 -5.38 -0.92 12.68
C HIS A 195 -6.37 -2.12 12.64
N PHE A 196 -6.04 -3.23 11.97
CA PHE A 196 -6.95 -4.36 11.69
C PHE A 196 -6.51 -5.74 12.23
N PRO A 197 -6.08 -5.87 13.50
CA PRO A 197 -5.60 -7.14 14.04
C PRO A 197 -6.68 -8.23 13.97
N GLY A 198 -6.35 -9.38 13.38
CA GLY A 198 -7.25 -10.53 13.20
C GLY A 198 -8.43 -10.29 12.24
N ARG A 199 -8.46 -9.15 11.54
CA ARG A 199 -9.52 -8.79 10.58
C ARG A 199 -9.04 -8.78 9.14
N CYS A 200 -7.74 -8.61 8.90
CA CYS A 200 -7.10 -8.84 7.60
C CYS A 200 -6.31 -10.15 7.66
N TRP A 201 -6.34 -10.96 6.60
CA TRP A 201 -5.63 -12.24 6.51
C TRP A 201 -5.09 -12.52 5.13
#